data_AF-A0A6C0KKX1-F1
#
_entry.id   AF-A0A6C0KKX1-F1
#
_cell.length_a   1.000
_cell.length_b   1.000
_cell.length_c   1.000
_cell.angle_alpha   90.00
_cell.angle_beta   90.00
_cell.angle_gamma   90.00
#
_symmetry.space_group_name_H-M   'P 1'
#
loop_
_entity.id
_entity.type
_entity.pdbx_description
1 polymer ?
#
loop_
_entity_poly.entity_id
_entity_poly.type
_entity_poly.pdbx_seq_one_letter_code
_entity_poly.pdbx_strand_id
1 'polypeptide(L)'
;MENINTLFEKLKTQAELNGESDKLYQTLLNLQESSEEERTKTNIITTVTNDFVMNNMIFYNKTSKIYFNYLENNYMLLNEDNMLHYVLEYISNYKEYRNVIDVSLKTSIKQSIVRTIRDNTIYDTIPDADTIQSILGVMVPTMFDNKELSKIFLIIIGNIILKKQQHPNNPEQKYIVFMRTQMKPFLNEINKYICMYFGNNNIYNCIKFKYTQDHCSNDIYKLLIPCKQICYDVLFFTEQFYINLLCVSIYYANRYDTIDNYINSVIGDMTIIKNSVYYFEHHTKESTIQQFMNDYIIQKPEAFIEQKDILFLWKQYTQKNDLFIHIFTSYSHFLHELFSYCHQTFNESNNCNQLTGFYSMEIPIIQTFRDFWDNYFHHCEDEYYFEISEILHLFHSHHKQKKINLSESTIYIILQLYYSQFTIVNGKSVHNVKCSFWDKKQEINLFIEKEKINIKDNVHTLYKKYCSTTQQLKISKKYFTLYLDKLRSDNKKKE
;
A
#
# COMPACT_ATOMS: atom_id res chain seq x y z
N MET A 1 31.59 -10.00 -47.52
CA MET A 1 32.87 -9.88 -48.26
C MET A 1 33.33 -11.21 -48.88
N GLU A 2 33.08 -12.39 -48.28
CA GLU A 2 33.41 -13.70 -48.88
C GLU A 2 32.73 -14.00 -50.23
N ASN A 3 31.54 -13.42 -50.47
CA ASN A 3 30.78 -13.62 -51.71
C ASN A 3 31.42 -12.94 -52.93
N ILE A 4 32.29 -11.93 -52.74
CA ILE A 4 32.94 -11.18 -53.83
C ILE A 4 34.20 -11.91 -54.32
N ASN A 5 34.95 -12.53 -53.42
CA ASN A 5 36.17 -13.26 -53.78
C ASN A 5 35.88 -14.58 -54.51
N THR A 6 34.81 -15.28 -54.10
CA THR A 6 34.28 -16.43 -54.84
C THR A 6 33.70 -16.03 -56.20
N LEU A 7 33.14 -14.82 -56.32
CA LEU A 7 32.74 -14.22 -57.59
C LEU A 7 33.93 -13.96 -58.50
N PHE A 8 35.00 -13.39 -57.96
CA PHE A 8 36.21 -13.04 -58.70
C PHE A 8 36.91 -14.29 -59.26
N GLU A 9 36.99 -15.36 -58.46
CA GLU A 9 37.55 -16.64 -58.89
C GLU A 9 36.69 -17.34 -59.97
N LYS A 10 35.35 -17.28 -59.86
CA LYS A 10 34.43 -17.79 -60.91
C LYS A 10 34.50 -16.98 -62.20
N LEU A 11 34.58 -15.65 -62.11
CA LEU A 11 34.75 -14.73 -63.24
C LEU A 11 36.08 -14.99 -63.96
N LYS A 12 37.15 -15.24 -63.19
CA LYS A 12 38.47 -15.56 -63.71
C LYS A 12 38.49 -16.90 -64.44
N THR A 13 37.94 -17.96 -63.84
CA THR A 13 37.90 -19.30 -64.47
C THR A 13 36.99 -19.36 -65.71
N GLN A 14 35.88 -18.62 -65.76
CA GLN A 14 35.01 -18.56 -66.94
C GLN A 14 35.58 -17.71 -68.09
N ALA A 15 36.31 -16.64 -67.78
CA ALA A 15 36.99 -15.82 -68.79
C ALA A 15 38.19 -16.55 -69.41
N GLU A 16 38.84 -17.45 -68.67
CA GLU A 16 40.04 -18.18 -69.12
C GLU A 16 39.73 -19.40 -70.01
N LEU A 17 38.50 -19.96 -69.98
CA LEU A 17 38.25 -21.29 -70.56
C LEU A 17 37.67 -21.34 -71.99
N ASN A 18 36.91 -20.35 -72.48
CA ASN A 18 36.42 -20.31 -73.88
C ASN A 18 35.79 -18.95 -74.17
N GLY A 19 35.80 -18.48 -75.42
CA GLY A 19 35.18 -17.22 -75.87
C GLY A 19 33.65 -17.14 -75.76
N GLU A 20 33.08 -17.41 -74.59
CA GLU A 20 31.66 -17.29 -74.25
C GLU A 20 31.40 -16.00 -73.44
N SER A 21 31.76 -14.85 -74.02
CA SER A 21 31.45 -13.50 -73.45
C SER A 21 29.97 -13.38 -73.06
N ASP A 22 29.08 -14.03 -73.80
CA ASP A 22 27.63 -13.99 -73.56
C ASP A 22 27.23 -14.69 -72.26
N LYS A 23 27.85 -15.81 -71.87
CA LYS A 23 27.53 -16.48 -70.59
C LYS A 23 28.02 -15.69 -69.39
N LEU A 24 29.18 -15.05 -69.50
CA LEU A 24 29.71 -14.17 -68.45
C LEU A 24 28.81 -12.94 -68.28
N TYR A 25 28.43 -12.32 -69.41
CA TYR A 25 27.51 -11.19 -69.44
C TYR A 25 26.13 -11.53 -68.85
N GLN A 26 25.56 -12.68 -69.23
CA GLN A 26 24.30 -13.17 -68.65
C GLN A 26 24.42 -13.47 -67.15
N THR A 27 25.57 -13.98 -66.68
CA THR A 27 25.80 -14.20 -65.25
C THR A 27 25.88 -12.89 -64.47
N LEU A 28 26.52 -11.86 -65.03
CA LEU A 28 26.60 -10.52 -64.42
C LEU A 28 25.24 -9.81 -64.41
N LEU A 29 24.46 -9.92 -65.49
CA LEU A 29 23.08 -9.42 -65.55
C LEU A 29 22.19 -10.06 -64.49
N ASN A 30 22.19 -11.40 -64.40
CA ASN A 30 21.44 -12.13 -63.39
C ASN A 30 21.85 -11.74 -61.96
N LEU A 31 23.13 -11.46 -61.72
CA LEU A 31 23.63 -10.99 -60.42
C LEU A 31 23.16 -9.57 -60.10
N GLN A 32 23.20 -8.66 -61.08
CA GLN A 32 22.70 -7.30 -60.91
C GLN A 32 21.19 -7.30 -60.63
N GLU A 33 20.42 -8.05 -61.41
CA GLU A 33 18.97 -8.22 -61.20
C GLU A 33 18.69 -8.83 -59.82
N SER A 34 19.44 -9.86 -59.40
CA SER A 34 19.28 -10.45 -58.05
C SER A 34 19.60 -9.45 -56.93
N SER A 35 20.60 -8.58 -57.12
CA SER A 35 20.97 -7.56 -56.14
C SER A 35 19.94 -6.45 -56.05
N GLU A 36 19.38 -6.03 -57.19
CA GLU A 36 18.29 -5.05 -57.25
C GLU A 36 17.01 -5.61 -56.63
N GLU A 37 16.69 -6.89 -56.86
CA GLU A 37 15.58 -7.58 -56.19
C GLU A 37 15.77 -7.67 -54.67
N GLU A 38 16.97 -8.04 -54.18
CA GLU A 38 17.27 -8.08 -52.75
C GLU A 38 17.17 -6.69 -52.11
N ARG A 39 17.65 -5.65 -52.80
CA ARG A 39 17.56 -4.26 -52.33
C ARG A 39 16.11 -3.79 -52.26
N THR A 40 15.30 -4.15 -53.25
CA THR A 40 13.87 -3.81 -53.29
C THR A 40 13.11 -4.53 -52.17
N LYS A 41 13.37 -5.83 -51.95
CA LYS A 41 12.81 -6.60 -50.82
C LYS A 41 13.19 -5.97 -49.48
N THR A 42 14.46 -5.59 -49.30
CA THR A 42 14.95 -4.96 -48.07
C THR A 42 14.28 -3.61 -47.81
N ASN A 43 14.08 -2.80 -48.84
CA ASN A 43 13.36 -1.53 -48.74
C ASN A 43 11.90 -1.73 -48.32
N ILE A 44 11.20 -2.70 -48.92
CA ILE A 44 9.81 -3.01 -48.55
C ILE A 44 9.73 -3.46 -47.09
N ILE A 45 10.61 -4.37 -46.67
CA ILE A 45 10.66 -4.85 -45.27
C ILE A 45 10.86 -3.67 -44.32
N THR A 46 11.83 -2.81 -44.59
CA THR A 46 12.15 -1.67 -43.72
C THR A 46 10.98 -0.68 -43.67
N THR A 47 10.32 -0.42 -44.80
CA THR A 47 9.18 0.51 -44.88
C THR A 47 7.99 0.00 -44.07
N VAL A 48 7.58 -1.25 -44.29
CA VAL A 48 6.44 -1.85 -43.58
C VAL A 48 6.73 -2.00 -42.09
N THR A 49 7.96 -2.40 -41.72
CA THR A 49 8.37 -2.49 -40.31
C THR A 49 8.33 -1.13 -39.62
N ASN A 50 8.85 -0.08 -40.25
CA ASN A 50 8.86 1.26 -39.66
C ASN A 50 7.44 1.82 -39.51
N ASP A 51 6.59 1.63 -40.52
CA ASP A 51 5.19 2.06 -40.45
C ASP A 51 4.43 1.32 -39.34
N PHE A 52 4.63 0.00 -39.20
CA PHE A 52 4.04 -0.75 -38.09
C PHE A 52 4.48 -0.21 -36.73
N VAL A 53 5.78 0.03 -36.53
CA VAL A 53 6.33 0.51 -35.25
C VAL A 53 5.88 1.93 -34.92
N MET A 54 5.74 2.80 -35.93
CA MET A 54 5.25 4.16 -35.73
C MET A 54 3.78 4.20 -35.28
N ASN A 55 2.97 3.26 -35.76
CA ASN A 55 1.54 3.23 -35.47
C ASN A 55 1.18 2.37 -34.23
N ASN A 56 2.13 1.63 -33.66
CA ASN A 56 1.86 0.67 -32.59
C ASN A 56 2.89 0.74 -31.46
N MET A 57 2.42 0.99 -30.24
CA MET A 57 3.25 1.06 -29.05
C MET A 57 3.29 -0.30 -28.32
N ILE A 58 3.98 -1.26 -28.94
CA ILE A 58 4.15 -2.61 -28.40
C ILE A 58 5.53 -2.75 -27.75
N PHE A 59 5.54 -3.20 -26.50
CA PHE A 59 6.73 -3.44 -25.70
C PHE A 59 6.86 -4.94 -25.38
N TYR A 60 8.09 -5.38 -25.20
CA TYR A 60 8.40 -6.75 -24.80
C TYR A 60 9.05 -6.79 -23.42
N ASN A 61 8.60 -7.72 -22.59
CA ASN A 61 9.26 -8.03 -21.32
C ASN A 61 10.11 -9.29 -21.47
N LYS A 62 11.44 -9.11 -21.45
CA LYS A 62 12.40 -10.21 -21.58
C LYS A 62 12.34 -11.21 -20.41
N THR A 63 11.93 -10.77 -19.23
CA THR A 63 11.90 -11.59 -18.00
C THR A 63 10.71 -12.55 -17.99
N SER A 64 9.51 -12.05 -18.30
CA SER A 64 8.28 -12.86 -18.32
C SER A 64 7.93 -13.42 -19.71
N LYS A 65 8.60 -12.94 -20.78
CA LYS A 65 8.30 -13.26 -22.19
C LYS A 65 6.89 -12.86 -22.61
N ILE A 66 6.36 -11.80 -22.01
CA ILE A 66 5.03 -11.25 -22.29
C ILE A 66 5.16 -9.94 -23.08
N TYR A 67 4.18 -9.66 -23.93
CA TYR A 67 4.09 -8.40 -24.67
C TYR A 67 3.07 -7.46 -24.01
N PHE A 68 3.32 -6.17 -24.11
CA PHE A 68 2.44 -5.12 -23.62
C PHE A 68 2.10 -4.21 -24.79
N ASN A 69 0.81 -3.99 -25.04
CA ASN A 69 0.35 -3.05 -26.05
C ASN A 69 -0.22 -1.82 -25.35
N TYR A 70 0.32 -0.65 -25.63
CA TYR A 70 -0.18 0.60 -25.08
C TYR A 70 -1.26 1.18 -25.99
N LEU A 71 -2.52 1.13 -25.54
CA LEU A 71 -3.71 1.57 -26.27
C LEU A 71 -4.64 2.34 -25.34
N GLU A 72 -5.25 3.42 -25.83
CA GLU A 72 -6.26 4.19 -25.09
C GLU A 72 -5.83 4.51 -23.65
N ASN A 73 -4.59 4.99 -23.47
CA ASN A 73 -4.01 5.32 -22.17
C ASN A 73 -3.86 4.12 -21.21
N ASN A 74 -3.81 2.88 -21.71
CA ASN A 74 -3.69 1.65 -20.92
C ASN A 74 -2.64 0.70 -21.49
N TYR A 75 -1.89 0.04 -20.60
CA TYR A 75 -0.99 -1.05 -20.95
C TYR A 75 -1.74 -2.38 -20.91
N MET A 76 -2.10 -2.90 -22.08
CA MET A 76 -2.84 -4.15 -22.24
C MET A 76 -1.86 -5.32 -22.40
N LEU A 77 -2.12 -6.44 -21.72
CA LEU A 77 -1.34 -7.66 -21.89
C LEU A 77 -1.65 -8.32 -23.23
N LEU A 78 -0.60 -8.78 -23.91
CA LEU A 78 -0.68 -9.46 -25.18
C LEU A 78 0.19 -10.73 -25.14
N ASN A 79 -0.41 -11.89 -25.43
CA ASN A 79 0.34 -13.14 -25.56
C ASN A 79 1.04 -13.20 -26.93
N GLU A 80 1.97 -14.15 -27.10
CA GLU A 80 2.74 -14.26 -28.34
C GLU A 80 1.87 -14.57 -29.56
N ASP A 81 0.87 -15.46 -29.43
CA ASP A 81 -0.01 -15.84 -30.53
C ASP A 81 -0.87 -14.68 -31.03
N ASN A 82 -1.48 -13.90 -30.12
CA ASN A 82 -2.29 -12.73 -30.47
C ASN A 82 -1.41 -11.63 -31.07
N MET A 83 -0.18 -11.45 -30.56
CA MET A 83 0.80 -10.53 -31.15
C MET A 83 1.15 -10.93 -32.57
N LEU A 84 1.47 -12.22 -32.79
CA LEU A 84 1.79 -12.74 -34.12
C LEU A 84 0.60 -12.63 -35.07
N HIS A 85 -0.61 -12.92 -34.60
CA HIS A 85 -1.84 -12.73 -35.39
C HIS A 85 -1.99 -11.26 -35.81
N TYR A 86 -1.85 -10.33 -34.88
CA TYR A 86 -1.94 -8.90 -35.13
C TYR A 86 -0.92 -8.41 -36.16
N VAL A 87 0.33 -8.84 -36.03
CA VAL A 87 1.39 -8.53 -37.01
C VAL A 87 1.07 -9.11 -38.39
N LEU A 88 0.62 -10.37 -38.45
CA LEU A 88 0.30 -11.02 -39.73
C LEU A 88 -0.92 -10.41 -40.43
N GLU A 89 -1.92 -10.01 -39.65
CA GLU A 89 -3.11 -9.31 -40.14
C GLU A 89 -2.73 -7.93 -40.69
N TYR A 90 -1.88 -7.19 -39.98
CA TYR A 90 -1.34 -5.91 -40.46
C TYR A 90 -0.63 -6.05 -41.80
N ILE A 91 0.31 -7.00 -41.90
CA ILE A 91 1.09 -7.23 -43.14
C ILE A 91 0.14 -7.59 -44.30
N SER A 92 -0.88 -8.42 -44.05
CA SER A 92 -1.82 -8.87 -45.09
C SER A 92 -2.72 -7.75 -45.61
N ASN A 93 -2.98 -6.75 -44.77
CA ASN A 93 -3.86 -5.62 -45.08
C ASN A 93 -3.09 -4.36 -45.54
N TYR A 94 -1.76 -4.42 -45.67
CA TYR A 94 -0.93 -3.31 -46.09
C TYR A 94 -1.20 -2.94 -47.56
N LYS A 95 -1.91 -1.82 -47.77
CA LYS A 95 -2.52 -1.47 -49.08
C LYS A 95 -1.51 -1.35 -50.23
N GLU A 96 -0.33 -0.79 -49.96
CA GLU A 96 0.65 -0.44 -51.00
C GLU A 96 1.35 -1.67 -51.61
N TYR A 97 1.56 -2.72 -50.82
CA TYR A 97 2.31 -3.92 -51.23
C TYR A 97 1.46 -5.21 -51.23
N ARG A 98 0.13 -5.09 -51.10
CA ARG A 98 -0.79 -6.24 -51.00
C ARG A 98 -0.64 -7.26 -52.14
N ASN A 99 -0.35 -6.79 -53.35
CA ASN A 99 -0.21 -7.64 -54.53
C ASN A 99 1.22 -8.18 -54.74
N VAL A 100 2.19 -7.71 -53.95
CA VAL A 100 3.63 -8.02 -54.07
C VAL A 100 4.13 -8.90 -52.92
N ILE A 101 3.43 -8.87 -51.78
CA ILE A 101 3.79 -9.69 -50.60
C ILE A 101 3.46 -11.16 -50.87
N ASP A 102 4.50 -11.93 -51.15
CA ASP A 102 4.45 -13.40 -51.17
C ASP A 102 4.68 -13.99 -49.76
N VAL A 103 4.64 -15.31 -49.64
CA VAL A 103 4.82 -16.02 -48.36
C VAL A 103 6.24 -15.80 -47.79
N SER A 104 7.25 -15.68 -48.65
CA SER A 104 8.63 -15.50 -48.26
C SER A 104 8.86 -14.11 -47.65
N LEU A 105 8.42 -13.06 -48.33
CA LEU A 105 8.50 -11.67 -47.89
C LEU A 105 7.67 -11.44 -46.63
N LYS A 106 6.47 -12.03 -46.55
CA LYS A 106 5.63 -11.96 -45.34
C LYS A 106 6.36 -12.53 -44.11
N THR A 107 7.11 -13.62 -44.29
CA THR A 107 7.89 -14.22 -43.20
C THR A 107 9.05 -13.34 -42.78
N SER A 108 9.77 -12.74 -43.73
CA SER A 108 10.87 -11.81 -43.47
C SER A 108 10.39 -10.52 -42.79
N ILE A 109 9.28 -9.93 -43.24
CA ILE A 109 8.66 -8.74 -42.61
C ILE A 109 8.27 -9.08 -41.17
N LYS A 110 7.57 -10.20 -40.95
CA LYS A 110 7.21 -10.67 -39.60
C LYS A 110 8.43 -10.80 -38.70
N GLN A 111 9.51 -11.43 -39.17
CA GLN A 111 10.74 -11.58 -38.40
C GLN A 111 11.37 -10.23 -38.06
N SER A 112 11.38 -9.30 -39.01
CA SER A 112 11.86 -7.93 -38.80
C SER A 112 11.04 -7.21 -37.73
N ILE A 113 9.70 -7.19 -37.84
CA ILE A 113 8.81 -6.57 -36.86
C ILE A 113 8.97 -7.18 -35.47
N VAL A 114 8.92 -8.51 -35.35
CA VAL A 114 9.04 -9.21 -34.06
C VAL A 114 10.40 -8.94 -33.42
N ARG A 115 11.47 -8.85 -34.22
CA ARG A 115 12.80 -8.48 -33.71
C ARG A 115 12.79 -7.06 -33.13
N THR A 116 12.24 -6.09 -33.86
CA THR A 116 12.13 -4.70 -33.40
C THR A 116 11.29 -4.59 -32.12
N ILE A 117 10.17 -5.31 -32.03
CA ILE A 117 9.33 -5.36 -30.82
C ILE A 117 10.11 -5.94 -29.64
N ARG A 118 10.88 -7.03 -29.84
CA ARG A 118 11.67 -7.67 -28.78
C ARG A 118 12.83 -6.80 -28.28
N ASP A 119 13.31 -5.90 -29.13
CA ASP A 119 14.31 -4.88 -28.76
C ASP A 119 13.66 -3.71 -27.99
N ASN A 120 12.39 -3.39 -28.24
CA ASN A 120 11.62 -2.39 -27.49
C ASN A 120 11.16 -2.92 -26.12
N THR A 121 11.91 -2.60 -25.08
CA THR A 121 11.68 -3.13 -23.73
C THR A 121 10.62 -2.35 -22.95
N ILE A 122 9.77 -3.06 -22.20
CA ILE A 122 8.79 -2.42 -21.28
C ILE A 122 9.48 -1.63 -20.15
N TYR A 123 10.74 -1.96 -19.84
CA TYR A 123 11.51 -1.31 -18.79
C TYR A 123 11.92 0.14 -19.11
N ASP A 124 11.75 0.59 -20.36
CA ASP A 124 12.04 1.97 -20.81
C ASP A 124 10.77 2.69 -21.29
N THR A 125 9.60 2.25 -20.82
CA THR A 125 8.32 2.79 -21.27
C THR A 125 8.07 4.22 -20.82
N ILE A 126 7.35 4.99 -21.65
CA ILE A 126 6.94 6.36 -21.39
C ILE A 126 5.41 6.42 -21.57
N PRO A 127 4.63 6.46 -20.48
CA PRO A 127 3.18 6.61 -20.54
C PRO A 127 2.77 8.05 -20.86
N ASP A 128 1.60 8.20 -21.48
CA ASP A 128 0.98 9.50 -21.67
C ASP A 128 0.53 10.12 -20.34
N ALA A 129 0.39 11.46 -20.35
CA ALA A 129 0.01 12.23 -19.18
C ALA A 129 -1.32 11.76 -18.58
N ASP A 130 -2.27 11.32 -19.41
CA ASP A 130 -3.57 10.82 -18.96
C ASP A 130 -3.45 9.53 -18.15
N THR A 131 -2.59 8.59 -18.55
CA THR A 131 -2.32 7.37 -17.77
C THR A 131 -1.70 7.73 -16.42
N ILE A 132 -0.74 8.66 -16.41
CA ILE A 132 -0.10 9.12 -15.17
C ILE A 132 -1.13 9.78 -14.24
N GLN A 133 -1.98 10.69 -14.76
CA GLN A 133 -3.00 11.35 -13.95
C GLN A 133 -4.09 10.39 -13.47
N SER A 134 -4.45 9.37 -14.25
CA SER A 134 -5.37 8.31 -13.83
C SER A 134 -4.84 7.57 -12.60
N ILE A 135 -3.56 7.14 -12.63
CA ILE A 135 -2.92 6.49 -11.48
C ILE A 135 -2.85 7.44 -10.27
N LEU A 136 -2.37 8.66 -10.46
CA LEU A 136 -2.25 9.64 -9.37
C LEU A 136 -3.63 10.03 -8.79
N GLY A 137 -4.66 10.11 -9.62
CA GLY A 137 -6.03 10.45 -9.22
C GLY A 137 -6.72 9.35 -8.41
N VAL A 138 -6.30 8.09 -8.56
CA VAL A 138 -6.74 7.00 -7.68
C VAL A 138 -5.93 6.98 -6.39
N MET A 139 -4.61 7.19 -6.46
CA MET A 139 -3.73 7.17 -5.29
C MET A 139 -3.96 8.36 -4.34
N VAL A 140 -4.37 9.52 -4.87
CA VAL A 140 -4.67 10.74 -4.12
C VAL A 140 -6.15 11.09 -4.33
N PRO A 141 -6.98 11.20 -3.28
CA PRO A 141 -6.61 11.26 -1.86
C PRO A 141 -6.68 9.90 -1.14
N THR A 142 -6.83 8.78 -1.85
CA THR A 142 -7.13 7.47 -1.25
C THR A 142 -6.05 6.97 -0.31
N MET A 143 -4.79 6.98 -0.76
CA MET A 143 -3.65 6.43 -0.01
C MET A 143 -2.69 7.51 0.50
N PHE A 144 -2.57 8.61 -0.24
CA PHE A 144 -1.64 9.68 0.05
C PHE A 144 -2.35 11.03 0.13
N ASP A 145 -1.81 11.94 0.94
CA ASP A 145 -2.35 13.30 1.09
C ASP A 145 -2.07 14.19 -0.11
N ASN A 146 -0.93 13.98 -0.78
CA ASN A 146 -0.50 14.79 -1.91
C ASN A 146 0.09 13.94 -3.04
N LYS A 147 0.15 14.54 -4.24
CA LYS A 147 0.70 13.89 -5.44
C LYS A 147 2.19 13.58 -5.31
N GLU A 148 2.90 14.33 -4.49
CA GLU A 148 4.35 14.23 -4.32
C GLU A 148 4.75 12.94 -3.59
N LEU A 149 4.10 12.62 -2.47
CA LEU A 149 4.24 11.34 -1.76
C LEU A 149 3.84 10.16 -2.64
N SER A 150 2.78 10.32 -3.45
CA SER A 150 2.35 9.31 -4.41
C SER A 150 3.45 9.04 -5.45
N LYS A 151 4.10 10.07 -5.99
CA LYS A 151 5.21 9.89 -6.94
C LYS A 151 6.45 9.31 -6.28
N ILE A 152 6.81 9.73 -5.07
CA ILE A 152 7.91 9.14 -4.29
C ILE A 152 7.66 7.63 -4.10
N PHE A 153 6.44 7.23 -3.75
CA PHE A 153 6.06 5.82 -3.68
C PHE A 153 6.23 5.11 -5.02
N LEU A 154 5.78 5.72 -6.13
CA LEU A 154 5.93 5.14 -7.48
C LEU A 154 7.40 4.99 -7.89
N ILE A 155 8.27 5.95 -7.54
CA ILE A 155 9.72 5.88 -7.75
C ILE A 155 10.31 4.69 -6.98
N ILE A 156 9.93 4.51 -5.71
CA ILE A 156 10.39 3.37 -4.89
C ILE A 156 9.99 2.03 -5.53
N ILE A 157 8.73 1.88 -5.95
CA ILE A 157 8.26 0.66 -6.62
C ILE A 157 9.01 0.43 -7.93
N GLY A 158 9.22 1.48 -8.74
CA GLY A 158 9.96 1.38 -9.99
C GLY A 158 11.43 0.99 -9.77
N ASN A 159 12.09 1.57 -8.77
CA ASN A 159 13.45 1.22 -8.38
C ASN A 159 13.55 -0.23 -7.91
N ILE A 160 12.52 -0.75 -7.23
CA ILE A 160 12.47 -2.18 -6.87
C ILE A 160 12.38 -3.06 -8.12
N ILE A 161 11.52 -2.72 -9.08
CA ILE A 161 11.35 -3.48 -10.33
C ILE A 161 12.65 -3.47 -11.14
N LEU A 162 13.29 -2.32 -11.25
CA LEU A 162 14.54 -2.10 -11.98
C LEU A 162 15.80 -2.53 -11.21
N LYS A 163 15.65 -3.03 -9.97
CA LYS A 163 16.75 -3.42 -9.06
C LYS A 163 17.75 -2.30 -8.77
N LYS A 164 17.29 -1.04 -8.79
CA LYS A 164 18.06 0.18 -8.48
C LYS A 164 17.99 0.55 -6.98
N GLN A 165 17.94 -0.44 -6.10
CA GLN A 165 17.76 -0.22 -4.65
C GLN A 165 19.06 0.17 -3.93
N GLN A 166 20.12 0.50 -4.67
CA GLN A 166 21.44 0.81 -4.12
C GLN A 166 21.57 2.31 -3.87
N HIS A 167 22.20 2.69 -2.76
CA HIS A 167 22.47 4.11 -2.51
C HIS A 167 23.49 4.63 -3.53
N PRO A 168 23.29 5.81 -4.15
CA PRO A 168 24.17 6.32 -5.21
C PRO A 168 25.63 6.42 -4.80
N ASN A 169 25.86 6.75 -3.53
CA ASN A 169 27.20 6.96 -2.98
C ASN A 169 27.74 5.73 -2.22
N ASN A 170 26.93 4.69 -2.00
CA ASN A 170 27.37 3.50 -1.25
C ASN A 170 26.57 2.24 -1.67
N PRO A 171 27.04 1.48 -2.67
CA PRO A 171 26.26 0.37 -3.24
C PRO A 171 26.06 -0.83 -2.29
N GLU A 172 26.84 -0.92 -1.21
CA GLU A 172 26.69 -1.95 -0.17
C GLU A 172 25.67 -1.57 0.92
N GLN A 173 25.25 -0.30 0.96
CA GLN A 173 24.30 0.18 1.95
C GLN A 173 22.90 -0.38 1.70
N LYS A 174 22.34 -1.00 2.75
CA LYS A 174 20.97 -1.54 2.72
C LYS A 174 19.95 -0.40 2.70
N TYR A 175 18.97 -0.52 1.81
CA TYR A 175 17.87 0.43 1.62
C TYR A 175 16.57 -0.10 2.25
N ILE A 176 16.01 0.61 3.23
CA ILE A 176 14.77 0.23 3.92
C ILE A 176 13.74 1.35 3.85
N VAL A 177 12.51 0.99 3.49
CA VAL A 177 11.35 1.90 3.44
C VAL A 177 10.31 1.46 4.45
N PHE A 178 9.95 2.36 5.37
CA PHE A 178 8.93 2.12 6.37
C PHE A 178 7.57 2.66 5.91
N MET A 179 6.54 1.83 6.05
CA MET A 179 5.15 2.17 5.72
C MET A 179 4.19 1.66 6.79
N ARG A 180 2.95 2.18 6.80
CA ARG A 180 1.89 1.66 7.66
C ARG A 180 1.58 0.21 7.37
N THR A 181 1.32 -0.57 8.41
CA THR A 181 0.91 -1.98 8.27
C THR A 181 -0.36 -2.14 7.44
N GLN A 182 -1.25 -1.16 7.48
CA GLN A 182 -2.48 -1.12 6.68
C GLN A 182 -2.20 -1.14 5.18
N MET A 183 -1.03 -0.72 4.69
CA MET A 183 -0.68 -0.79 3.25
C MET A 183 -0.42 -2.22 2.76
N LYS A 184 -0.26 -3.19 3.67
CA LYS A 184 0.15 -4.55 3.34
C LYS A 184 -0.78 -5.27 2.34
N PRO A 185 -2.12 -5.17 2.39
CA PRO A 185 -3.01 -5.78 1.38
C PRO A 185 -2.74 -5.25 -0.04
N PHE A 186 -2.57 -3.93 -0.18
CA PHE A 186 -2.25 -3.32 -1.48
C PHE A 186 -0.87 -3.72 -1.98
N LEU A 187 0.13 -3.69 -1.09
CA LEU A 187 1.49 -4.10 -1.39
C LEU A 187 1.56 -5.59 -1.77
N ASN A 188 0.72 -6.46 -1.19
CA ASN A 188 0.64 -7.85 -1.61
C ASN A 188 0.20 -8.00 -3.07
N GLU A 189 -0.82 -7.26 -3.50
CA GLU A 189 -1.26 -7.28 -4.91
C GLU A 189 -0.18 -6.68 -5.84
N ILE A 190 0.45 -5.57 -5.46
CA ILE A 190 1.61 -5.03 -6.19
C ILE A 190 2.70 -6.09 -6.34
N ASN A 191 3.10 -6.74 -5.23
CA ASN A 191 4.14 -7.76 -5.25
C ASN A 191 3.76 -8.96 -6.12
N LYS A 192 2.50 -9.39 -6.07
CA LYS A 192 1.97 -10.44 -6.93
C LYS A 192 2.13 -10.08 -8.40
N TYR A 193 1.70 -8.88 -8.82
CA TYR A 193 1.82 -8.45 -10.22
C TYR A 193 3.27 -8.19 -10.66
N ILE A 194 4.14 -7.74 -9.75
CA ILE A 194 5.59 -7.67 -10.00
C ILE A 194 6.13 -9.09 -10.28
N CYS A 195 5.84 -10.06 -9.42
CA CYS A 195 6.25 -11.45 -9.59
C CYS A 195 5.73 -12.05 -10.90
N MET A 196 4.46 -11.81 -11.23
CA MET A 196 3.82 -12.32 -12.45
C MET A 196 4.45 -11.72 -13.72
N TYR A 197 4.71 -10.41 -13.74
CA TYR A 197 5.04 -9.71 -14.99
C TYR A 197 6.50 -9.28 -15.11
N PHE A 198 7.17 -8.94 -14.02
CA PHE A 198 8.51 -8.35 -14.04
C PHE A 198 9.58 -9.19 -13.30
N GLY A 199 9.21 -10.38 -12.82
CA GLY A 199 10.09 -11.33 -12.15
C GLY A 199 10.06 -11.25 -10.63
N ASN A 200 10.79 -12.16 -9.97
CA ASN A 200 10.77 -12.33 -8.51
C ASN A 200 11.57 -11.26 -7.74
N ASN A 201 11.16 -10.00 -7.84
CA ASN A 201 11.64 -8.92 -6.99
C ASN A 201 10.67 -8.72 -5.83
N ASN A 202 10.95 -9.38 -4.71
CA ASN A 202 10.11 -9.25 -3.52
C ASN A 202 10.25 -7.86 -2.90
N ILE A 203 9.18 -7.06 -2.95
CA ILE A 203 9.16 -5.70 -2.39
C ILE A 203 9.43 -5.67 -0.89
N TYR A 204 9.13 -6.77 -0.18
CA TYR A 204 9.31 -6.89 1.27
C TYR A 204 10.77 -7.05 1.69
N ASN A 205 11.70 -7.16 0.75
CA ASN A 205 13.13 -7.05 1.04
C ASN A 205 13.47 -5.63 1.53
N CYS A 206 12.85 -4.61 0.93
CA CYS A 206 13.05 -3.20 1.26
C CYS A 206 11.94 -2.65 2.16
N ILE A 207 10.68 -2.98 1.88
CA ILE A 207 9.54 -2.39 2.60
C ILE A 207 9.30 -3.12 3.92
N LYS A 208 9.28 -2.37 5.02
CA LYS A 208 9.06 -2.87 6.39
C LYS A 208 7.93 -2.10 7.08
N PHE A 209 7.28 -2.76 8.03
CA PHE A 209 6.10 -2.23 8.74
C PHE A 209 6.34 -1.99 10.24
N LYS A 210 7.55 -2.28 10.72
CA LYS A 210 7.96 -2.08 12.11
C LYS A 210 9.47 -1.89 12.17
N TYR A 211 9.91 -1.02 13.07
CA TYR A 211 11.32 -0.85 13.39
C TYR A 211 11.82 -1.96 14.34
N THR A 212 12.92 -2.64 13.99
CA THR A 212 13.53 -3.72 14.79
C THR A 212 15.02 -3.46 15.05
N GLN A 213 15.65 -4.32 15.86
CA GLN A 213 17.07 -4.19 16.21
C GLN A 213 18.00 -4.23 14.98
N ASP A 214 17.65 -5.02 13.96
CA ASP A 214 18.39 -5.13 12.70
C ASP A 214 18.41 -3.81 11.90
N HIS A 215 17.69 -2.79 12.37
CA HIS A 215 17.55 -1.50 11.70
C HIS A 215 18.30 -0.42 12.45
N CYS A 216 18.89 -0.71 13.62
CA CYS A 216 19.61 0.28 14.43
C CYS A 216 20.91 0.78 13.80
N SER A 217 21.50 0.05 12.83
CA SER A 217 22.75 0.50 12.21
C SER A 217 22.57 1.80 11.43
N ASN A 218 23.52 2.72 11.61
CA ASN A 218 23.60 3.98 10.87
C ASN A 218 23.93 3.76 9.38
N ASP A 219 24.49 2.60 9.04
CA ASP A 219 24.85 2.24 7.66
C ASP A 219 23.64 1.81 6.83
N ILE A 220 22.43 1.84 7.39
CA ILE A 220 21.18 1.55 6.68
C ILE A 220 20.52 2.87 6.32
N TYR A 221 20.24 3.07 5.03
CA TYR A 221 19.46 4.20 4.54
C TYR A 221 17.97 3.92 4.77
N LYS A 222 17.32 4.79 5.55
CA LYS A 222 15.96 4.58 6.07
C LYS A 222 15.06 5.71 5.60
N LEU A 223 13.94 5.34 5.00
CA LEU A 223 12.89 6.28 4.63
C LEU A 223 11.58 5.93 5.31
N LEU A 224 10.75 6.94 5.54
CA LEU A 224 9.38 6.77 5.99
C LEU A 224 8.46 7.31 4.91
N ILE A 225 7.45 6.54 4.48
CA ILE A 225 6.45 7.06 3.54
C ILE A 225 5.13 7.23 4.29
N PRO A 226 4.73 8.48 4.61
CA PRO A 226 3.41 8.76 5.15
C PRO A 226 2.33 8.31 4.17
N CYS A 227 1.34 7.63 4.71
CA CYS A 227 0.15 7.18 4.00
C CYS A 227 -1.06 7.31 4.92
N LYS A 228 -2.26 7.27 4.37
CA LYS A 228 -3.50 7.31 5.16
C LYS A 228 -3.82 5.95 5.75
N GLN A 229 -4.69 5.97 6.76
CA GLN A 229 -5.40 4.76 7.16
C GLN A 229 -6.44 4.43 6.10
N ILE A 230 -6.34 3.24 5.51
CA ILE A 230 -7.18 2.81 4.39
C ILE A 230 -8.05 1.65 4.85
N CYS A 231 -9.35 1.74 4.58
CA CYS A 231 -10.28 0.64 4.73
C CYS A 231 -10.33 -0.16 3.42
N TYR A 232 -9.62 -1.28 3.37
CA TYR A 232 -9.57 -2.13 2.18
C TYR A 232 -10.86 -2.94 1.97
N ASP A 233 -11.77 -3.00 2.94
CA ASP A 233 -13.05 -3.71 2.82
C ASP A 233 -13.95 -3.12 1.72
N VAL A 234 -13.72 -1.86 1.35
CA VAL A 234 -14.51 -1.13 0.34
C VAL A 234 -13.73 -0.81 -0.94
N LEU A 235 -12.42 -1.09 -0.98
CA LEU A 235 -11.56 -0.72 -2.10
C LEU A 235 -11.16 -1.95 -2.91
N PHE A 236 -11.50 -1.92 -4.20
CA PHE A 236 -11.12 -2.96 -5.15
C PHE A 236 -10.44 -2.31 -6.35
N PHE A 237 -9.23 -2.76 -6.65
CA PHE A 237 -8.47 -2.32 -7.82
C PHE A 237 -8.45 -3.43 -8.87
N THR A 238 -8.62 -3.06 -10.14
CA THR A 238 -8.58 -4.01 -11.24
C THR A 238 -7.14 -4.38 -11.58
N GLU A 239 -6.95 -5.51 -12.25
CA GLU A 239 -5.63 -5.89 -12.80
C GLU A 239 -5.03 -4.80 -13.69
N GLN A 240 -5.87 -4.19 -14.54
CA GLN A 240 -5.46 -3.10 -15.43
C GLN A 240 -4.86 -1.91 -14.65
N PHE A 241 -5.43 -1.57 -13.49
CA PHE A 241 -4.88 -0.52 -12.64
C PHE A 241 -3.47 -0.85 -12.18
N TYR A 242 -3.23 -2.09 -11.73
CA TYR A 242 -1.90 -2.51 -11.27
C TYR A 242 -0.88 -2.51 -12.40
N ILE A 243 -1.24 -2.99 -13.60
CA ILE A 243 -0.31 -2.99 -14.75
C ILE A 243 0.11 -1.55 -15.09
N ASN A 244 -0.86 -0.64 -15.22
CA ASN A 244 -0.58 0.78 -15.46
C ASN A 244 0.27 1.39 -14.33
N LEU A 245 -0.02 1.06 -13.07
CA LEU A 245 0.74 1.54 -11.91
C LEU A 245 2.20 1.11 -11.99
N LEU A 246 2.47 -0.16 -12.34
CA LEU A 246 3.84 -0.67 -12.46
C LEU A 246 4.59 0.00 -13.62
N CYS A 247 3.95 0.22 -14.78
CA CYS A 247 4.55 0.92 -15.91
C CYS A 247 4.84 2.40 -15.58
N VAL A 248 3.91 3.08 -14.91
CA VAL A 248 4.11 4.46 -14.42
C VAL A 248 5.23 4.52 -13.36
N SER A 249 5.33 3.51 -12.49
CA SER A 249 6.44 3.38 -11.54
C SER A 249 7.79 3.25 -12.24
N ILE A 250 7.90 2.39 -13.26
CA ILE A 250 9.11 2.22 -14.08
C ILE A 250 9.50 3.56 -14.72
N TYR A 251 8.53 4.25 -15.33
CA TYR A 251 8.75 5.56 -15.93
C TYR A 251 9.32 6.57 -14.93
N TYR A 252 8.72 6.69 -13.74
CA TYR A 252 9.18 7.62 -12.72
C TYR A 252 10.58 7.27 -12.18
N ALA A 253 10.86 5.98 -12.00
CA ALA A 253 12.18 5.50 -11.61
C ALA A 253 13.24 5.81 -12.66
N ASN A 254 12.97 5.65 -13.95
CA ASN A 254 13.91 6.04 -15.01
C ASN A 254 14.10 7.55 -15.12
N ARG A 255 13.02 8.32 -14.94
CA ARG A 255 13.06 9.79 -15.05
C ARG A 255 13.89 10.44 -13.94
N TYR A 256 13.78 9.95 -12.71
CA TYR A 256 14.38 10.59 -11.55
C TYR A 256 15.55 9.81 -10.93
N ASP A 257 15.57 8.49 -11.09
CA ASP A 257 16.55 7.56 -10.52
C ASP A 257 16.52 7.48 -8.98
N THR A 258 16.60 8.61 -8.30
CA THR A 258 16.59 8.70 -6.83
C THR A 258 15.49 9.64 -6.33
N ILE A 259 15.14 9.49 -5.05
CA ILE A 259 14.17 10.37 -4.39
C ILE A 259 14.77 11.77 -4.21
N ASP A 260 16.07 11.87 -3.93
CA ASP A 260 16.76 13.17 -3.82
C ASP A 260 16.66 13.95 -5.14
N ASN A 261 16.92 13.29 -6.27
CA ASN A 261 16.78 13.91 -7.59
C ASN A 261 15.34 14.38 -7.84
N TYR A 262 14.35 13.58 -7.45
CA TYR A 262 12.95 13.97 -7.54
C TYR A 262 12.66 15.23 -6.71
N ILE A 263 12.98 15.22 -5.42
CA ILE A 263 12.70 16.33 -4.50
C ILE A 263 13.40 17.62 -4.99
N ASN A 264 14.65 17.52 -5.44
CA ASN A 264 15.40 18.67 -5.95
C ASN A 264 14.87 19.20 -7.28
N SER A 265 14.16 18.36 -8.06
CA SER A 265 13.56 18.78 -9.34
C SER A 265 12.25 19.54 -9.20
N VAL A 266 11.57 19.43 -8.05
CA VAL A 266 10.25 20.05 -7.85
C VAL A 266 10.43 21.53 -7.54
N ILE A 267 9.75 22.37 -8.32
CA ILE A 267 9.66 23.81 -8.09
C ILE A 267 8.57 24.05 -7.04
N GLY A 268 8.95 24.31 -5.79
CA GLY A 268 8.03 24.60 -4.69
C GLY A 268 8.61 24.26 -3.31
N ASP A 269 7.89 24.61 -2.25
CA ASP A 269 8.28 24.23 -0.89
C ASP A 269 7.98 22.75 -0.63
N MET A 270 9.06 21.96 -0.55
CA MET A 270 9.02 20.52 -0.27
C MET A 270 9.41 20.21 1.18
N THR A 271 9.56 21.21 2.05
CA THR A 271 10.12 21.04 3.41
C THR A 271 9.35 20.03 4.24
N ILE A 272 8.01 20.10 4.23
CA ILE A 272 7.15 19.16 4.98
C ILE A 272 7.31 17.73 4.47
N ILE A 273 7.31 17.55 3.14
CA ILE A 273 7.46 16.22 2.50
C ILE A 273 8.85 15.67 2.82
N LYS A 274 9.90 16.48 2.67
CA LYS A 274 11.27 16.10 2.99
C LYS A 274 11.38 15.66 4.45
N ASN A 275 10.94 16.48 5.40
CA ASN A 275 10.99 16.14 6.82
C ASN A 275 10.22 14.85 7.15
N SER A 276 9.11 14.59 6.45
CA SER A 276 8.34 13.36 6.62
C SER A 276 9.01 12.12 6.02
N VAL A 277 9.70 12.28 4.88
CA VAL A 277 10.37 11.19 4.15
C VAL A 277 11.68 10.80 4.82
N TYR A 278 12.48 11.80 5.21
CA TYR A 278 13.73 11.66 5.96
C TYR A 278 13.48 11.72 7.48
N TYR A 279 12.38 11.14 7.94
CA TYR A 279 11.96 11.16 9.34
C TYR A 279 13.09 10.77 10.31
N PHE A 280 13.85 9.73 9.97
CA PHE A 280 14.93 9.16 10.80
C PHE A 280 16.19 10.03 10.87
N GLU A 281 16.35 11.03 10.00
CA GLU A 281 17.47 11.98 10.06
C GLU A 281 17.23 13.07 11.11
N HIS A 282 15.96 13.37 11.40
CA HIS A 282 15.56 14.47 12.27
C HIS A 282 14.99 14.02 13.62
N HIS A 283 14.57 12.76 13.73
CA HIS A 283 14.02 12.19 14.96
C HIS A 283 15.01 11.17 15.50
N THR A 284 15.75 11.52 16.54
CA THR A 284 16.51 10.56 17.35
C THR A 284 15.68 10.06 18.53
N LYS A 285 16.16 9.03 19.24
CA LYS A 285 15.51 8.54 20.47
C LYS A 285 15.40 9.66 21.51
N GLU A 286 16.48 10.41 21.70
CA GLU A 286 16.58 11.52 22.64
C GLU A 286 15.60 12.64 22.29
N SER A 287 15.55 13.05 21.02
CA SER A 287 14.60 14.08 20.57
C SER A 287 13.14 13.64 20.75
N THR A 288 12.85 12.35 20.51
CA THR A 288 11.50 11.79 20.68
C THR A 288 11.11 11.76 22.16
N ILE A 289 12.03 11.37 23.05
CA ILE A 289 11.82 11.40 24.49
C ILE A 289 11.60 12.83 24.98
N GLN A 290 12.41 13.78 24.51
CA GLN A 290 12.27 15.18 24.88
C GLN A 290 10.90 15.75 24.46
N GLN A 291 10.45 15.48 23.24
CA GLN A 291 9.11 15.88 22.77
C GLN A 291 8.00 15.23 23.60
N PHE A 292 8.10 13.93 23.88
CA PHE A 292 7.16 13.22 24.74
C PHE A 292 7.08 13.82 26.15
N MET A 293 8.24 14.10 26.77
CA MET A 293 8.30 14.70 28.09
C MET A 293 7.68 16.10 28.11
N ASN A 294 7.99 16.94 27.12
CA ASN A 294 7.42 18.28 27.02
C ASN A 294 5.89 18.27 26.92
N ASP A 295 5.32 17.28 26.22
CA ASP A 295 3.87 17.17 26.02
C ASP A 295 3.13 16.60 27.25
N TYR A 296 3.74 15.66 27.99
CA TYR A 296 3.01 14.85 28.98
C TYR A 296 3.59 14.86 30.39
N ILE A 297 4.84 15.28 30.60
CA ILE A 297 5.56 15.13 31.87
C ILE A 297 5.99 16.50 32.40
N ILE A 298 5.67 16.76 33.67
CA ILE A 298 6.14 17.93 34.42
C ILE A 298 6.98 17.51 35.63
N GLN A 299 7.97 18.33 35.99
CA GLN A 299 8.77 18.09 37.19
C GLN A 299 7.96 18.40 38.45
N LYS A 300 7.91 17.44 39.37
CA LYS A 300 7.28 17.57 40.69
C LYS A 300 7.99 16.63 41.67
N PRO A 301 8.91 17.14 42.51
CA PRO A 301 9.83 16.30 43.31
C PRO A 301 9.17 15.23 44.18
N GLU A 302 7.98 15.50 44.70
CA GLU A 302 7.24 14.61 45.61
C GLU A 302 6.32 13.62 44.88
N ALA A 303 6.25 13.67 43.55
CA ALA A 303 5.36 12.83 42.75
C ALA A 303 6.12 11.71 42.04
N PHE A 304 5.37 10.71 41.59
CA PHE A 304 5.87 9.68 40.71
C PHE A 304 4.81 9.31 39.66
N ILE A 305 5.27 8.71 38.57
CA ILE A 305 4.41 8.14 37.53
C ILE A 305 4.68 6.63 37.46
N GLU A 306 3.63 5.82 37.54
CA GLU A 306 3.76 4.37 37.43
C GLU A 306 4.02 3.93 35.98
N GLN A 307 4.71 2.81 35.78
CA GLN A 307 5.01 2.26 34.46
C GLN A 307 3.76 2.07 33.56
N LYS A 308 2.60 1.73 34.14
CA LYS A 308 1.33 1.61 33.42
C LYS A 308 0.79 2.96 32.95
N ASP A 309 0.93 3.99 33.78
CA ASP A 309 0.55 5.36 33.43
C ASP A 309 1.47 5.88 32.32
N ILE A 310 2.78 5.62 32.39
CA ILE A 310 3.72 5.95 31.30
C ILE A 310 3.28 5.26 29.99
N LEU A 311 2.79 4.01 30.04
CA LEU A 311 2.33 3.29 28.85
C LEU A 311 1.08 3.93 28.26
N PHE A 312 0.16 4.37 29.11
CA PHE A 312 -1.00 5.13 28.71
C PHE A 312 -0.59 6.43 28.00
N LEU A 313 0.29 7.22 28.62
CA LEU A 313 0.79 8.48 28.06
C LEU A 313 1.49 8.25 26.72
N TRP A 314 2.33 7.20 26.62
CA TRP A 314 3.02 6.84 25.38
C TRP A 314 2.05 6.45 24.26
N LYS A 315 0.99 5.70 24.57
CA LYS A 315 -0.06 5.38 23.58
C LYS A 315 -0.81 6.63 23.13
N GLN A 316 -1.10 7.55 24.04
CA GLN A 316 -1.76 8.82 23.70
C GLN A 316 -0.85 9.71 22.83
N TYR A 317 0.44 9.78 23.16
CA TYR A 317 1.45 10.50 22.37
C TYR A 317 1.59 9.94 20.94
N THR A 318 1.70 8.62 20.80
CA THR A 318 1.84 7.98 19.48
C THR A 318 0.58 8.12 18.63
N GLN A 319 -0.61 8.08 19.23
CA GLN A 319 -1.88 8.32 18.52
C GLN A 319 -2.04 9.79 18.10
N LYS A 320 -1.75 10.75 19.00
CA LYS A 320 -1.87 12.19 18.74
C LYS A 320 -0.94 12.66 17.61
N ASN A 321 0.29 12.15 17.60
CA ASN A 321 1.30 12.49 16.60
C ASN A 321 1.32 11.52 15.40
N ASP A 322 0.38 10.59 15.35
CA ASP A 322 0.24 9.60 14.27
C ASP A 322 1.53 8.82 13.96
N LEU A 323 2.27 8.45 15.02
CA LEU A 323 3.55 7.76 14.96
C LEU A 323 3.35 6.26 14.70
N PHE A 324 2.97 5.92 13.47
CA PHE A 324 2.80 4.52 13.05
C PHE A 324 4.12 3.73 12.99
N ILE A 325 5.25 4.42 12.94
CA ILE A 325 6.61 3.86 13.05
C ILE A 325 7.40 4.76 13.99
N HIS A 326 8.13 4.16 14.93
CA HIS A 326 9.02 4.86 15.84
C HIS A 326 10.32 4.05 16.05
N ILE A 327 11.37 4.72 16.50
CA ILE A 327 12.75 4.18 16.59
C ILE A 327 12.92 3.19 17.75
N PHE A 328 11.98 3.18 18.69
CA PHE A 328 11.97 2.20 19.77
C PHE A 328 11.52 0.83 19.25
N THR A 329 12.35 -0.19 19.42
CA THR A 329 12.07 -1.57 18.98
C THR A 329 10.97 -2.25 19.79
N SER A 330 10.77 -1.81 21.03
CA SER A 330 9.74 -2.27 21.96
C SER A 330 9.38 -1.17 22.96
N TYR A 331 8.27 -1.36 23.68
CA TYR A 331 7.90 -0.46 24.78
C TYR A 331 8.92 -0.50 25.94
N SER A 332 9.51 -1.67 26.22
CA SER A 332 10.58 -1.79 27.23
C SER A 332 11.83 -0.99 26.86
N HIS A 333 12.18 -0.99 25.57
CA HIS A 333 13.29 -0.19 25.07
C HIS A 333 13.00 1.31 25.20
N PHE A 334 11.77 1.75 24.89
CA PHE A 334 11.35 3.14 25.16
C PHE A 334 11.48 3.50 26.65
N LEU A 335 11.01 2.64 27.55
CA LEU A 335 11.12 2.88 29.00
C LEU A 335 12.58 2.98 29.47
N HIS A 336 13.45 2.07 29.02
CA HIS A 336 14.87 2.12 29.39
C HIS A 336 15.51 3.46 28.99
N GLU A 337 15.25 3.91 27.76
CA GLU A 337 15.77 5.18 27.24
C GLU A 337 15.17 6.38 28.00
N LEU A 338 13.86 6.36 28.31
CA LEU A 338 13.19 7.41 29.10
C LEU A 338 13.78 7.54 30.52
N PHE A 339 13.95 6.41 31.22
CA PHE A 339 14.52 6.39 32.57
C PHE A 339 15.97 6.86 32.56
N SER A 340 16.76 6.40 31.58
CA SER A 340 18.15 6.85 31.39
C SER A 340 18.23 8.36 31.14
N TYR A 341 17.34 8.90 30.29
CA TYR A 341 17.24 10.34 30.03
C TYR A 341 16.90 11.13 31.29
N CYS A 342 16.10 10.57 32.20
CA CYS A 342 15.75 11.16 33.49
C CYS A 342 16.78 10.89 34.61
N HIS A 343 17.93 10.26 34.29
CA HIS A 343 18.94 9.84 35.25
C HIS A 343 18.43 8.86 36.34
N GLN A 344 17.50 7.98 35.97
CA GLN A 344 16.92 6.96 36.85
C GLN A 344 17.21 5.55 36.33
N THR A 345 17.13 4.56 37.23
CA THR A 345 17.35 3.15 36.89
C THR A 345 16.04 2.48 36.48
N PHE A 346 16.09 1.72 35.39
CA PHE A 346 14.97 0.87 34.94
C PHE A 346 15.25 -0.59 35.29
N ASN A 347 14.34 -1.22 36.03
CA ASN A 347 14.45 -2.62 36.38
C ASN A 347 13.62 -3.48 35.41
N GLU A 348 14.29 -4.19 34.52
CA GLU A 348 13.65 -5.07 33.53
C GLU A 348 12.93 -6.28 34.14
N SER A 349 13.32 -6.70 35.35
CA SER A 349 12.75 -7.89 36.02
C SER A 349 11.43 -7.62 36.74
N ASN A 350 11.10 -6.34 37.00
CA ASN A 350 9.92 -5.94 37.74
C ASN A 350 9.03 -5.03 36.89
N ASN A 351 7.74 -5.35 36.77
CA ASN A 351 6.78 -4.54 36.01
C ASN A 351 6.20 -3.35 36.82
N CYS A 352 6.81 -3.02 37.95
CA CYS A 352 6.39 -1.96 38.87
C CYS A 352 7.38 -0.80 38.93
N ASN A 353 8.03 -0.45 37.81
CA ASN A 353 8.92 0.72 37.78
C ASN A 353 8.11 2.01 38.00
N GLN A 354 8.73 2.96 38.71
CA GLN A 354 8.15 4.27 38.99
C GLN A 354 9.15 5.35 38.58
N LEU A 355 8.69 6.30 37.78
CA LEU A 355 9.48 7.46 37.40
C LEU A 355 9.26 8.55 38.47
N THR A 356 10.26 8.75 39.33
CA THR A 356 10.14 9.61 40.54
C THR A 356 10.52 11.07 40.24
N GLY A 357 9.93 12.02 40.97
CA GLY A 357 10.16 13.45 40.74
C GLY A 357 9.39 14.04 39.54
N PHE A 358 8.45 13.27 38.98
CA PHE A 358 7.68 13.63 37.81
C PHE A 358 6.19 13.39 38.00
N TYR A 359 5.38 14.14 37.25
CA TYR A 359 3.93 14.05 37.27
C TYR A 359 3.36 14.30 35.87
N SER A 360 2.14 13.84 35.60
CA SER A 360 1.40 14.14 34.37
C SER A 360 -0.01 14.62 34.69
N MET A 361 -0.45 15.66 33.97
CA MET A 361 -1.79 16.23 34.12
C MET A 361 -2.91 15.32 33.59
N GLU A 362 -2.57 14.27 32.82
CA GLU A 362 -3.53 13.28 32.34
C GLU A 362 -3.89 12.23 33.40
N ILE A 363 -3.02 12.01 34.41
CA ILE A 363 -3.22 10.96 35.44
C ILE A 363 -4.53 11.12 36.23
N PRO A 364 -4.93 12.32 36.69
CA PRO A 364 -6.23 12.50 37.36
C PRO A 364 -7.42 12.10 36.51
N ILE A 365 -7.34 12.27 35.19
CA ILE A 365 -8.40 11.90 34.26
C ILE A 365 -8.53 10.38 34.23
N ILE A 366 -7.39 9.67 34.16
CA ILE A 366 -7.35 8.20 34.23
C ILE A 366 -7.97 7.73 35.54
N GLN A 367 -7.55 8.29 36.68
CA GLN A 367 -8.04 7.92 38.00
C GLN A 367 -9.55 8.16 38.12
N THR A 368 -10.05 9.31 37.68
CA THR A 368 -11.48 9.61 37.72
C THR A 368 -12.31 8.60 36.92
N PHE A 369 -11.83 8.19 35.74
CA PHE A 369 -12.50 7.15 34.96
C PHE A 369 -12.43 5.77 35.63
N ARG A 370 -11.27 5.42 36.20
CA ARG A 370 -11.09 4.15 36.92
C ARG A 370 -12.03 4.05 38.13
N ASP A 371 -12.13 5.11 38.92
CA ASP A 371 -13.05 5.19 40.05
C ASP A 371 -14.51 5.01 39.59
N PHE A 372 -14.89 5.63 38.47
CA PHE A 372 -16.20 5.42 37.87
C PHE A 372 -16.39 3.95 37.42
N TRP A 373 -15.41 3.37 36.75
CA TRP A 373 -15.50 2.00 36.26
C TRP A 373 -15.63 1.00 37.41
N ASP A 374 -14.75 1.09 38.40
CA ASP A 374 -14.67 0.15 39.53
C ASP A 374 -15.94 0.18 40.39
N ASN A 375 -16.57 1.35 40.53
CA ASN A 375 -17.78 1.51 41.35
C ASN A 375 -19.06 1.06 40.63
N TYR A 376 -19.12 1.13 39.29
CA TYR A 376 -20.39 0.99 38.56
C TYR A 376 -20.41 -0.11 37.50
N PHE A 377 -19.25 -0.62 37.08
CA PHE A 377 -19.16 -1.72 36.12
C PHE A 377 -18.68 -3.00 36.79
N HIS A 378 -19.42 -4.09 36.56
CA HIS A 378 -19.14 -5.38 37.17
C HIS A 378 -19.17 -6.49 36.13
N HIS A 379 -18.35 -7.52 36.32
CA HIS A 379 -18.35 -8.69 35.46
C HIS A 379 -19.71 -9.42 35.52
N CYS A 380 -20.25 -9.77 34.34
CA CYS A 380 -21.50 -10.49 34.20
C CYS A 380 -21.51 -11.25 32.87
N GLU A 381 -21.33 -12.58 32.93
CA GLU A 381 -21.28 -13.45 31.73
C GLU A 381 -22.59 -13.50 30.96
N ASP A 382 -23.72 -13.30 31.66
CA ASP A 382 -25.03 -13.25 31.01
C ASP A 382 -25.20 -12.03 30.12
N GLU A 383 -24.36 -11.00 30.27
CA GLU A 383 -24.45 -9.73 29.56
C GLU A 383 -23.71 -9.74 28.24
N TYR A 384 -24.35 -9.22 27.18
CA TYR A 384 -23.80 -9.31 25.84
C TYR A 384 -22.63 -8.35 25.65
N TYR A 385 -22.90 -7.05 25.64
CA TYR A 385 -21.87 -6.02 25.50
C TYR A 385 -22.37 -4.60 25.82
N PHE A 386 -21.41 -3.74 26.15
CA PHE A 386 -21.53 -2.29 26.11
C PHE A 386 -20.62 -1.72 25.03
N GLU A 387 -21.12 -0.80 24.22
CA GLU A 387 -20.32 -0.04 23.26
C GLU A 387 -19.51 1.03 24.01
N ILE A 388 -18.30 1.34 23.55
CA ILE A 388 -17.44 2.35 24.19
C ILE A 388 -18.10 3.73 24.17
N SER A 389 -18.85 4.04 23.11
CA SER A 389 -19.67 5.25 23.00
C SER A 389 -20.75 5.33 24.09
N GLU A 390 -21.37 4.21 24.45
CA GLU A 390 -22.36 4.12 25.53
C GLU A 390 -21.69 4.33 26.90
N ILE A 391 -20.53 3.70 27.13
CA ILE A 391 -19.74 3.87 28.35
C ILE A 391 -19.33 5.34 28.50
N LEU A 392 -18.88 5.98 27.42
CA LEU A 392 -18.53 7.39 27.40
C LEU A 392 -19.72 8.28 27.78
N HIS A 393 -20.90 8.00 27.24
CA HIS A 393 -22.12 8.73 27.57
C HIS A 393 -22.49 8.56 29.05
N LEU A 394 -22.41 7.34 29.60
CA LEU A 394 -22.69 7.08 31.01
C LEU A 394 -21.70 7.83 31.92
N PHE A 395 -20.41 7.84 31.57
CA PHE A 395 -19.38 8.58 32.29
C PHE A 395 -19.67 10.09 32.33
N HIS A 396 -19.93 10.70 31.17
CA HIS A 396 -20.27 12.13 31.08
C HIS A 396 -21.58 12.45 31.81
N SER A 397 -22.56 11.55 31.76
CA SER A 397 -23.83 11.72 32.47
C SER A 397 -23.64 11.68 34.00
N HIS A 398 -22.74 10.84 34.50
CA HIS A 398 -22.42 10.77 35.93
C HIS A 398 -21.64 12.01 36.40
N HIS A 399 -20.75 12.52 35.56
CA HIS A 399 -19.89 13.67 35.89
C HIS A 399 -20.37 14.99 35.28
N LYS A 400 -21.66 15.20 35.01
CA LYS A 400 -22.21 16.42 34.36
C LYS A 400 -21.69 17.76 34.90
N GLN A 401 -21.34 17.82 36.18
CA GLN A 401 -20.83 19.03 36.83
C GLN A 401 -19.33 19.27 36.62
N LYS A 402 -18.56 18.23 36.28
CA LYS A 402 -17.13 18.30 35.96
C LYS A 402 -16.98 18.21 34.44
N LYS A 403 -16.51 19.29 33.79
CA LYS A 403 -16.17 19.25 32.36
C LYS A 403 -14.88 18.46 32.14
N ILE A 404 -14.96 17.14 32.22
CA ILE A 404 -13.84 16.24 31.95
C ILE A 404 -13.82 15.96 30.45
N ASN A 405 -12.71 16.25 29.79
CA ASN A 405 -12.57 15.94 28.36
C ASN A 405 -12.05 14.52 28.19
N LEU A 406 -12.97 13.58 27.94
CA LEU A 406 -12.64 12.17 27.70
C LEU A 406 -13.17 11.75 26.33
N SER A 407 -12.37 11.01 25.58
CA SER A 407 -12.72 10.49 24.26
C SER A 407 -12.91 8.97 24.28
N GLU A 408 -13.59 8.42 23.27
CA GLU A 408 -13.73 6.96 23.11
C GLU A 408 -12.38 6.27 23.02
N SER A 409 -11.41 6.85 22.29
CA SER A 409 -10.06 6.31 22.21
C SER A 409 -9.35 6.30 23.56
N THR A 410 -9.55 7.33 24.38
CA THR A 410 -8.96 7.37 25.72
C THR A 410 -9.54 6.26 26.60
N ILE A 411 -10.87 6.08 26.59
CA ILE A 411 -11.53 4.98 27.32
C ILE A 411 -11.00 3.63 26.85
N TYR A 412 -10.91 3.42 25.54
CA TYR A 412 -10.36 2.19 24.97
C TYR A 412 -8.97 1.87 25.50
N ILE A 413 -8.06 2.86 25.52
CA ILE A 413 -6.69 2.68 26.05
C ILE A 413 -6.73 2.34 27.54
N ILE A 414 -7.55 3.04 28.35
CA ILE A 414 -7.67 2.76 29.79
C ILE A 414 -8.17 1.32 30.01
N LEU A 415 -9.24 0.93 29.34
CA LEU A 415 -9.79 -0.43 29.46
C LEU A 415 -8.77 -1.50 29.04
N GLN A 416 -8.05 -1.28 27.95
CA GLN A 416 -7.04 -2.22 27.48
C GLN A 416 -5.86 -2.38 28.47
N LEU A 417 -5.46 -1.31 29.16
CA LEU A 417 -4.28 -1.30 30.03
C LEU A 417 -4.57 -1.74 31.46
N TYR A 418 -5.68 -1.28 32.04
CA TYR A 418 -6.00 -1.50 33.46
C TYR A 418 -7.02 -2.61 33.66
N TYR A 419 -7.80 -2.96 32.62
CA TYR A 419 -8.93 -3.87 32.71
C TYR A 419 -8.86 -4.99 31.66
N SER A 420 -7.67 -5.58 31.48
CA SER A 420 -7.38 -6.60 30.45
C SER A 420 -8.18 -7.90 30.62
N GLN A 421 -8.83 -8.12 31.76
CA GLN A 421 -9.75 -9.24 31.98
C GLN A 421 -11.03 -9.15 31.14
N PHE A 422 -11.41 -7.96 30.67
CA PHE A 422 -12.59 -7.79 29.83
C PHE A 422 -12.23 -7.92 28.35
N THR A 423 -13.06 -8.63 27.60
CA THR A 423 -12.86 -8.79 26.16
C THR A 423 -13.42 -7.59 25.42
N ILE A 424 -12.56 -6.89 24.68
CA ILE A 424 -12.96 -5.77 23.81
C ILE A 424 -12.95 -6.26 22.36
N VAL A 425 -14.12 -6.29 21.72
CA VAL A 425 -14.29 -6.74 20.33
C VAL A 425 -14.23 -5.53 19.39
N ASN A 426 -13.41 -5.64 18.34
CA ASN A 426 -13.19 -4.62 17.30
C ASN A 426 -12.80 -3.23 17.82
N GLY A 427 -12.29 -3.14 19.06
CA GLY A 427 -12.02 -1.86 19.72
C GLY A 427 -13.26 -1.00 19.97
N LYS A 428 -14.47 -1.58 19.92
CA LYS A 428 -15.74 -0.85 19.98
C LYS A 428 -16.69 -1.33 21.06
N SER A 429 -16.64 -2.60 21.43
CA SER A 429 -17.62 -3.20 22.35
C SER A 429 -16.92 -4.02 23.43
N VAL A 430 -17.27 -3.76 24.69
CA VAL A 430 -16.78 -4.47 25.88
C VAL A 430 -17.81 -5.52 26.26
N HIS A 431 -17.39 -6.78 26.32
CA HIS A 431 -18.26 -7.92 26.63
C HIS A 431 -18.25 -8.28 28.12
N ASN A 432 -19.25 -9.06 28.54
CA ASN A 432 -19.38 -9.65 29.88
C ASN A 432 -19.34 -8.62 31.01
N VAL A 433 -19.95 -7.45 30.78
CA VAL A 433 -19.98 -6.37 31.75
C VAL A 433 -21.38 -5.81 31.88
N LYS A 434 -21.83 -5.61 33.12
CA LYS A 434 -23.08 -4.91 33.46
C LYS A 434 -22.77 -3.57 34.11
N CYS A 435 -23.67 -2.60 33.94
CA CYS A 435 -23.55 -1.28 34.54
C CYS A 435 -24.70 -1.03 35.53
N SER A 436 -24.39 -0.50 36.70
CA SER A 436 -25.39 -0.16 37.74
C SER A 436 -26.34 0.96 37.33
N PHE A 437 -25.94 1.84 36.39
CA PHE A 437 -26.79 2.93 35.90
C PHE A 437 -27.74 2.51 34.79
N TRP A 438 -27.45 1.43 34.07
CA TRP A 438 -28.22 1.05 32.90
C TRP A 438 -28.26 -0.47 32.73
N ASP A 439 -29.40 -1.07 33.08
CA ASP A 439 -29.71 -2.47 32.78
C ASP A 439 -30.52 -2.56 31.48
N LYS A 440 -29.81 -2.88 30.39
CA LYS A 440 -30.40 -2.97 29.05
C LYS A 440 -31.46 -4.07 28.94
N LYS A 441 -31.28 -5.20 29.63
CA LYS A 441 -32.24 -6.32 29.58
C LYS A 441 -33.52 -5.96 30.31
N GLN A 442 -33.39 -5.40 31.52
CA GLN A 442 -34.53 -4.93 32.29
C GLN A 442 -35.31 -3.86 31.54
N GLU A 443 -34.61 -2.94 30.87
CA GLU A 443 -35.26 -1.91 30.05
C GLU A 443 -36.08 -2.51 28.89
N ILE A 444 -35.55 -3.52 28.19
CA ILE A 444 -36.29 -4.24 27.14
C ILE A 444 -37.50 -4.96 27.73
N ASN A 445 -37.37 -5.62 28.88
CA ASN A 445 -38.48 -6.30 29.54
C ASN A 445 -39.59 -5.32 29.94
N LEU A 446 -39.23 -4.18 30.53
CA LEU A 446 -40.19 -3.13 30.89
C LEU A 446 -40.90 -2.56 29.65
N PHE A 447 -40.19 -2.42 28.53
CA PHE A 447 -40.81 -2.01 27.27
C PHE A 447 -41.82 -3.06 26.77
N ILE A 448 -41.46 -4.35 26.79
CA ILE A 448 -42.33 -5.45 26.36
C ILE A 448 -43.60 -5.50 27.22
N GLU A 449 -43.47 -5.38 28.54
CA GLU A 449 -44.59 -5.42 29.48
C GLU A 449 -45.52 -4.21 29.33
N LYS A 450 -44.96 -2.99 29.33
CA LYS A 450 -45.75 -1.74 29.26
C LYS A 450 -46.52 -1.61 27.97
N GLU A 451 -45.90 -1.94 26.85
CA GLU A 451 -46.51 -1.81 25.50
C GLU A 451 -47.24 -3.09 25.07
N LYS A 452 -47.35 -4.11 25.95
CA LYS A 452 -47.98 -5.41 25.69
C LYS A 452 -47.51 -6.03 24.36
N ILE A 453 -46.21 -6.04 24.15
CA ILE A 453 -45.58 -6.45 22.89
C ILE A 453 -45.69 -7.97 22.69
N ASN A 454 -46.16 -8.38 21.52
CA ASN A 454 -46.01 -9.76 21.08
C ASN A 454 -44.57 -9.98 20.58
N ILE A 455 -43.77 -10.70 21.37
CA ILE A 455 -42.36 -10.98 21.07
C ILE A 455 -42.20 -11.81 19.77
N LYS A 456 -43.25 -12.50 19.29
CA LYS A 456 -43.23 -13.25 18.01
C LYS A 456 -43.28 -12.35 16.77
N ASP A 457 -43.61 -11.06 16.92
CA ASP A 457 -43.69 -10.11 15.81
C ASP A 457 -42.32 -9.84 15.16
N ASN A 458 -42.36 -9.26 13.95
CA ASN A 458 -41.14 -8.89 13.23
C ASN A 458 -40.24 -7.93 14.05
N VAL A 459 -38.97 -8.32 14.25
CA VAL A 459 -38.00 -7.59 15.11
C VAL A 459 -37.82 -6.14 14.69
N HIS A 460 -37.80 -5.85 13.39
CA HIS A 460 -37.64 -4.48 12.90
C HIS A 460 -38.82 -3.59 13.32
N THR A 461 -40.03 -4.14 13.28
CA THR A 461 -41.25 -3.42 13.71
C THR A 461 -41.23 -3.16 15.22
N LEU A 462 -40.81 -4.16 16.00
CA LEU A 462 -40.66 -4.04 17.45
C LEU A 462 -39.60 -3.00 17.83
N TYR A 463 -38.45 -3.04 17.17
CA TYR A 463 -37.38 -2.08 17.42
C TYR A 463 -37.80 -0.66 17.05
N LYS A 464 -38.56 -0.47 15.96
CA LYS A 464 -39.11 0.84 15.61
C LYS A 464 -40.02 1.40 16.70
N LYS A 465 -40.87 0.56 17.31
CA LYS A 465 -41.72 0.93 18.46
C LYS A 465 -40.88 1.28 19.69
N TYR A 466 -39.85 0.48 19.99
CA TYR A 466 -38.91 0.78 21.08
C TYR A 466 -38.24 2.14 20.86
N CYS A 467 -37.76 2.43 19.66
CA CYS A 467 -37.14 3.70 19.33
C CYS A 467 -38.09 4.91 19.43
N SER A 468 -39.40 4.73 19.37
CA SER A 468 -40.36 5.83 19.58
C SER A 468 -40.59 6.19 21.05
N THR A 469 -40.06 5.42 22.00
CA THR A 469 -40.13 5.74 23.43
C THR A 469 -39.18 6.89 23.81
N THR A 470 -39.50 7.63 24.87
CA THR A 470 -38.79 8.84 25.32
C THR A 470 -37.52 8.55 26.13
N GLN A 471 -36.75 7.53 25.76
CA GLN A 471 -35.51 7.19 26.45
C GLN A 471 -34.34 8.05 25.94
N GLN A 472 -33.50 8.53 26.87
CA GLN A 472 -32.32 9.35 26.54
C GLN A 472 -31.22 8.55 25.84
N LEU A 473 -30.95 7.33 26.33
CA LEU A 473 -30.04 6.36 25.71
C LEU A 473 -30.88 5.27 25.05
N LYS A 474 -30.52 4.87 23.83
CA LYS A 474 -31.22 3.82 23.10
C LYS A 474 -30.30 2.64 22.88
N ILE A 475 -30.80 1.45 23.19
CA ILE A 475 -30.11 0.19 22.95
C ILE A 475 -29.94 -0.02 21.43
N SER A 476 -28.76 -0.46 20.99
CA SER A 476 -28.53 -0.73 19.57
C SER A 476 -29.38 -1.89 19.04
N LYS A 477 -29.82 -1.79 17.77
CA LYS A 477 -30.71 -2.79 17.14
C LYS A 477 -30.15 -4.22 17.25
N LYS A 478 -28.83 -4.35 17.13
CA LYS A 478 -28.14 -5.63 17.22
C LYS A 478 -28.30 -6.25 18.61
N TYR A 479 -28.02 -5.50 19.66
CA TYR A 479 -28.23 -5.95 21.04
C TYR A 479 -29.71 -6.30 21.29
N PHE A 480 -30.63 -5.43 20.89
CA PHE A 480 -32.07 -5.64 21.05
C PHE A 480 -32.54 -6.95 20.38
N THR A 481 -32.03 -7.22 19.18
CA THR A 481 -32.33 -8.46 18.43
C THR A 481 -31.81 -9.69 19.17
N LEU A 482 -30.55 -9.67 19.63
CA LEU A 482 -29.93 -10.77 20.37
C LEU A 482 -30.73 -11.14 21.62
N TYR A 483 -31.16 -10.15 22.39
CA TYR A 483 -31.92 -10.40 23.61
C TYR A 483 -33.34 -10.91 23.32
N LEU A 484 -34.03 -10.35 22.31
CA LEU A 484 -35.33 -10.87 21.90
C LEU A 484 -35.26 -12.33 21.43
N ASP A 485 -34.22 -12.71 20.69
CA ASP A 485 -34.06 -14.09 20.23
C ASP A 485 -33.78 -15.06 21.39
N LYS A 486 -33.07 -14.61 22.44
CA LYS A 486 -32.95 -15.36 23.71
C LYS A 486 -34.31 -15.56 24.37
N LEU A 487 -35.10 -14.49 24.54
CA LEU A 487 -36.45 -14.58 25.12
C LEU A 487 -37.39 -15.51 24.34
N ARG A 488 -37.32 -15.48 23.00
CA ARG A 488 -38.07 -16.41 22.12
C ARG A 488 -37.67 -17.86 22.34
N SER A 489 -36.38 -18.11 22.47
CA SER A 489 -35.83 -19.45 22.68
C SER A 489 -36.23 -20.01 24.04
N ASP A 490 -36.23 -19.17 25.08
CA ASP A 490 -36.62 -19.57 26.43
C ASP A 490 -38.13 -19.83 26.54
N ASN A 491 -38.97 -19.09 25.81
CA ASN A 491 -40.41 -19.37 25.72
C ASN A 491 -40.72 -20.68 25.00
N LYS A 492 -39.97 -21.04 23.95
CA LYS A 492 -40.11 -22.33 23.24
C LYS A 492 -39.71 -23.55 24.07
N LYS A 493 -38.95 -23.37 25.15
CA LYS A 493 -38.59 -24.46 26.09
C LYS A 493 -39.63 -24.63 27.21
N LYS A 494 -40.56 -23.69 27.35
CA LYS A 494 -41.62 -23.69 28.36
C LYS A 494 -42.99 -24.12 27.81
N GLU A 495 -43.18 -24.02 26.49
CA GLU A 495 -44.21 -24.74 25.72
C GLU A 495 -43.75 -26.19 25.48
#